data_AF-A0A395UF36-F1
#
_entry.id   AF-A0A395UF36-F1
#
_cell.length_a   1.000
_cell.length_b   1.000
_cell.length_c   1.000
_cell.angle_alpha   90.00
_cell.angle_beta   90.00
_cell.angle_gamma   90.00
#
_symmetry.space_group_name_H-M   'P 1'
#
loop_
_entity.id
_entity.type
_entity.pdbx_description
1 polymer ?
#
loop_
_entity_poly.entity_id
_entity_poly.type
_entity_poly.pdbx_seq_one_letter_code
_entity_poly.pdbx_strand_id
1 'polypeptide(L)'
;MQLTKLTQEIFDHLYRDISEFRQTFDLPVAAPQTLNTQADTLHTSLAIEELTELAQADNKTEQADAIVDTVYVLMGRLVHLGHAKVEDNLAISYLIDLLLHVAANLNIDFLPCWDEVHSSNMSKVCRSEQEYLDTEKFYAEQGVKLMAVHQGEYIIAKCAEDFISESKTVRQGKVLKSVYYRPANLAALTQ
;
A
#
# COMPACT_ATOMS: atom_id res chain seq x y z
N MET A 1 17.41 16.67 14.07
CA MET A 1 17.42 16.65 12.59
C MET A 1 16.29 17.53 12.12
N GLN A 2 16.49 18.41 11.13
CA GLN A 2 15.42 19.27 10.64
C GLN A 2 14.81 18.62 9.40
N LEU A 3 13.54 18.22 9.49
CA LEU A 3 12.73 17.75 8.36
C LEU A 3 12.00 18.96 7.79
N THR A 4 12.00 19.10 6.47
CA THR A 4 11.55 20.34 5.80
C THR A 4 10.40 20.12 4.83
N LYS A 5 10.13 18.87 4.47
CA LYS A 5 8.98 18.45 3.67
C LYS A 5 8.00 17.62 4.49
N LEU A 6 8.48 16.72 5.35
CA LEU A 6 7.64 15.92 6.23
C LEU A 6 7.30 16.71 7.50
N THR A 7 6.21 17.49 7.44
CA THR A 7 5.63 18.13 8.62
C THR A 7 4.80 17.13 9.43
N GLN A 8 4.47 17.47 10.69
CA GLN A 8 3.58 16.62 11.49
C GLN A 8 2.19 16.49 10.86
N GLU A 9 1.67 17.55 10.23
CA GLU A 9 0.37 17.53 9.54
C GLU A 9 0.37 16.53 8.37
N ILE A 10 1.42 16.55 7.54
CA ILE A 10 1.57 15.57 6.45
C ILE A 10 1.69 14.18 7.06
N PHE A 11 2.56 13.99 8.05
CA PHE A 11 2.72 12.71 8.72
C PHE A 11 1.40 12.15 9.26
N ASP A 12 0.60 12.95 9.95
CA ASP A 12 -0.69 12.55 10.53
C ASP A 12 -1.67 12.10 9.45
N HIS A 13 -1.68 12.78 8.31
CA HIS A 13 -2.46 12.39 7.15
C HIS A 13 -2.02 11.03 6.61
N LEU A 14 -0.74 10.83 6.33
CA LEU A 14 -0.22 9.56 5.83
C LEU A 14 -0.48 8.43 6.85
N TYR A 15 -0.27 8.70 8.13
CA TYR A 15 -0.41 7.72 9.20
C TYR A 15 -1.85 7.24 9.35
N ARG A 16 -2.81 8.17 9.27
CA ARG A 16 -4.25 7.86 9.33
C ARG A 16 -4.65 6.96 8.16
N ASP A 17 -4.25 7.31 6.94
CA ASP A 17 -4.62 6.57 5.74
C ASP A 17 -4.01 5.16 5.74
N ILE A 18 -2.75 5.02 6.15
CA ILE A 18 -2.14 3.69 6.33
C ILE A 18 -2.77 2.90 7.47
N SER A 19 -3.20 3.57 8.55
CA SER A 19 -3.95 2.91 9.62
C SER A 19 -5.29 2.36 9.11
N GLU A 20 -6.03 3.15 8.33
CA GLU A 20 -7.27 2.72 7.67
C GLU A 20 -7.02 1.52 6.75
N PHE A 21 -6.01 1.60 5.89
CA PHE A 21 -5.63 0.49 5.01
C PHE A 21 -5.32 -0.77 5.82
N ARG A 22 -4.45 -0.67 6.83
CA ARG A 22 -4.03 -1.83 7.61
C ARG A 22 -5.20 -2.46 8.38
N GLN A 23 -6.09 -1.66 8.96
CA GLN A 23 -7.31 -2.16 9.58
C GLN A 23 -8.20 -2.88 8.56
N THR A 24 -8.41 -2.26 7.40
CA THR A 24 -9.28 -2.79 6.33
C THR A 24 -8.77 -4.11 5.78
N PHE A 25 -7.45 -4.30 5.69
CA PHE A 25 -6.83 -5.52 5.14
C PHE A 25 -6.43 -6.55 6.20
N ASP A 26 -6.88 -6.37 7.45
CA ASP A 26 -6.58 -7.27 8.58
C ASP A 26 -5.06 -7.41 8.82
N LEU A 27 -4.37 -6.26 8.86
CA LEU A 27 -2.94 -6.14 9.10
C LEU A 27 -2.67 -5.50 10.47
N PRO A 28 -1.57 -5.86 11.17
CA PRO A 28 -1.30 -5.33 12.50
C PRO A 28 -1.13 -3.80 12.56
N VAL A 29 -1.74 -3.14 13.55
CA VAL A 29 -1.64 -1.69 13.83
C VAL A 29 -1.24 -1.49 15.28
N ALA A 30 -0.24 -0.64 15.52
CA ALA A 30 0.32 -0.37 16.85
C ALA A 30 0.58 -1.65 17.67
N ALA A 31 1.12 -2.66 16.98
CA ALA A 31 1.35 -4.00 17.50
C ALA A 31 2.82 -4.39 17.30
N PRO A 32 3.78 -3.66 17.91
CA PRO A 32 5.21 -3.90 17.71
C PRO A 32 5.63 -5.34 18.05
N GLN A 33 4.92 -6.00 18.98
CA GLN A 33 5.15 -7.40 19.35
C GLN A 33 4.91 -8.40 18.20
N THR A 34 4.14 -8.03 17.17
CA THR A 34 3.91 -8.89 15.99
C THR A 34 4.92 -8.67 14.87
N LEU A 35 5.81 -7.67 14.99
CA LEU A 35 6.91 -7.44 14.06
C LEU A 35 8.06 -8.43 14.32
N ASN A 36 7.81 -9.70 14.01
CA ASN A 36 8.83 -10.74 14.04
C ASN A 36 9.78 -10.64 12.83
N THR A 37 10.81 -11.49 12.78
CA THR A 37 11.81 -11.49 11.70
C THR A 37 11.21 -11.62 10.30
N GLN A 38 10.15 -12.42 10.13
CA GLN A 38 9.49 -12.58 8.84
C GLN A 38 8.75 -11.29 8.42
N ALA A 39 8.00 -10.69 9.35
CA ALA A 39 7.30 -9.44 9.08
C ALA A 39 8.26 -8.27 8.83
N ASP A 40 9.37 -8.20 9.55
CA ASP A 40 10.40 -7.18 9.34
C ASP A 40 11.14 -7.36 8.01
N THR A 41 11.43 -8.61 7.65
CA THR A 41 11.98 -8.96 6.34
C THR A 41 11.02 -8.55 5.22
N LEU A 42 9.72 -8.78 5.40
CA LEU A 42 8.70 -8.37 4.43
C LEU A 42 8.62 -6.86 4.27
N HIS A 43 8.60 -6.09 5.37
CA HIS A 43 8.66 -4.62 5.30
C HIS A 43 9.90 -4.13 4.53
N THR A 44 11.04 -4.78 4.76
CA THR A 44 12.28 -4.46 4.07
C THR A 44 12.21 -4.82 2.58
N SER A 45 11.69 -6.00 2.24
CA SER A 45 11.61 -6.43 0.84
C SER A 45 10.68 -5.55 0.01
N LEU A 46 9.53 -5.14 0.58
CA LEU A 46 8.61 -4.22 -0.06
C LEU A 46 9.29 -2.86 -0.33
N ALA A 47 9.95 -2.27 0.66
CA ALA A 47 10.68 -1.02 0.45
C ALA A 47 11.80 -1.13 -0.61
N ILE A 48 12.47 -2.27 -0.70
CA ILE A 48 13.48 -2.52 -1.75
C ILE A 48 12.84 -2.62 -3.13
N GLU A 49 11.69 -3.29 -3.23
CA GLU A 49 10.91 -3.41 -4.47
C GLU A 49 10.55 -2.02 -5.00
N GLU A 50 9.86 -1.19 -4.22
CA GLU A 50 9.42 0.15 -4.64
C GLU A 50 10.59 1.08 -4.98
N LEU A 51 11.69 1.03 -4.22
CA LEU A 51 12.90 1.80 -4.52
C LEU A 51 13.59 1.34 -5.81
N THR A 52 13.50 0.05 -6.13
CA THR A 52 14.03 -0.50 -7.38
C THR A 52 13.16 -0.03 -8.55
N GLU A 53 11.85 -0.01 -8.39
CA GLU A 53 10.92 0.56 -9.38
C GLU A 53 11.21 2.04 -9.62
N LEU A 54 11.46 2.83 -8.55
CA LEU A 54 11.86 4.23 -8.70
C LEU A 54 13.18 4.38 -9.49
N ALA A 55 14.14 3.48 -9.28
CA ALA A 55 15.41 3.50 -10.02
C ALA A 55 15.25 3.11 -11.50
N GLN A 56 14.16 2.43 -11.87
CA GLN A 56 13.86 1.96 -13.21
C GLN A 56 12.80 2.80 -13.94
N ALA A 57 12.12 3.71 -13.24
CA ALA A 57 11.03 4.50 -13.77
C ALA A 57 11.45 5.39 -14.96
N ASP A 58 10.72 5.26 -16.07
CA ASP A 58 11.06 5.91 -17.35
C ASP A 58 10.37 7.27 -17.54
N ASN A 59 9.32 7.55 -16.76
CA ASN A 59 8.54 8.78 -16.88
C ASN A 59 8.05 9.29 -15.52
N LYS A 60 7.56 10.55 -15.50
CA LYS A 60 7.13 11.23 -14.26
C LYS A 60 5.99 10.48 -13.55
N THR A 61 5.11 9.82 -14.28
CA THR A 61 4.01 9.03 -13.71
C THR A 61 4.54 7.84 -12.92
N GLU A 62 5.45 7.06 -13.51
CA GLU A 62 6.11 5.93 -12.85
C GLU A 62 6.98 6.39 -11.68
N GLN A 63 7.67 7.53 -11.83
CA GLN A 63 8.43 8.12 -10.72
C GLN A 63 7.51 8.52 -9.55
N ALA A 64 6.34 9.10 -9.83
CA ALA A 64 5.38 9.46 -8.80
C ALA A 64 4.82 8.22 -8.10
N ASP A 65 4.45 7.19 -8.86
CA ASP A 65 3.93 5.91 -8.36
C ASP A 65 4.94 5.29 -7.39
N ALA A 66 6.18 5.08 -7.83
CA ALA A 66 7.22 4.44 -7.03
C ALA A 66 7.65 5.28 -5.81
N ILE A 67 7.64 6.62 -5.90
CA ILE A 67 7.88 7.47 -4.72
C ILE A 67 6.74 7.30 -3.70
N VAL A 68 5.49 7.37 -4.16
CA VAL A 68 4.32 7.22 -3.28
C VAL A 68 4.30 5.84 -2.64
N ASP A 69 4.52 4.78 -3.41
CA ASP A 69 4.52 3.41 -2.92
C ASP A 69 5.67 3.16 -1.93
N THR A 70 6.87 3.72 -2.19
CA THR A 70 7.97 3.67 -1.21
C THR A 70 7.56 4.33 0.11
N VAL A 71 6.94 5.51 0.07
CA VAL A 71 6.44 6.17 1.30
C VAL A 71 5.33 5.35 1.95
N TYR A 72 4.44 4.73 1.17
CA TYR A 72 3.34 3.90 1.64
C TYR A 72 3.83 2.72 2.47
N VAL A 73 4.85 2.00 1.99
CA VAL A 73 5.43 0.84 2.70
C VAL A 73 6.24 1.25 3.92
N LEU A 74 6.96 2.38 3.87
CA LEU A 74 7.67 2.94 5.03
C LEU A 74 6.70 3.36 6.14
N MET A 75 5.63 4.07 5.79
CA MET A 75 4.55 4.40 6.71
C MET A 75 3.86 3.13 7.24
N GLY A 76 3.73 2.09 6.41
CA GLY A 76 3.27 0.76 6.82
C GLY A 76 4.04 0.17 7.99
N ARG A 77 5.37 0.31 7.99
CA ARG A 77 6.23 -0.10 9.12
C ARG A 77 5.99 0.77 10.36
N LEU A 78 5.86 2.09 10.21
CA LEU A 78 5.59 3.00 11.33
C LEU A 78 4.25 2.71 12.00
N VAL A 79 3.19 2.50 11.22
CA VAL A 79 1.87 2.13 11.74
C VAL A 79 1.90 0.77 12.43
N HIS A 80 2.62 -0.23 11.89
CA HIS A 80 2.80 -1.52 12.57
C HIS A 80 3.47 -1.35 13.95
N LEU A 81 4.50 -0.50 14.04
CA LEU A 81 5.21 -0.20 15.29
C LEU A 81 4.42 0.67 16.27
N GLY A 82 3.39 1.40 15.81
CA GLY A 82 2.66 2.37 16.63
C GLY A 82 3.40 3.70 16.79
N HIS A 83 4.35 4.01 15.91
CA HIS A 83 5.11 5.25 15.89
C HIS A 83 4.29 6.35 15.22
N ALA A 84 3.43 7.00 15.98
CA ALA A 84 2.40 7.93 15.49
C ALA A 84 2.87 9.38 15.34
N LYS A 85 4.12 9.68 15.68
CA LYS A 85 4.70 11.01 15.50
C LYS A 85 5.98 10.99 14.66
N VAL A 86 6.27 12.13 14.04
CA VAL A 86 7.48 12.30 13.23
C VAL A 86 8.75 11.97 14.02
N GLU A 87 8.80 12.34 15.30
CA GLU A 87 9.94 12.11 16.19
C GLU A 87 10.09 10.67 16.70
N ASP A 88 9.05 9.83 16.62
CA ASP A 88 9.07 8.46 17.17
C ASP A 88 10.09 7.57 16.44
N ASN A 89 10.34 7.83 15.16
CA ASN A 89 11.38 7.16 14.39
C ASN A 89 12.02 8.08 13.35
N LEU A 90 12.99 8.88 13.81
CA LEU A 90 13.70 9.85 12.97
C LEU A 90 14.41 9.23 11.75
N ALA A 91 14.80 7.96 11.80
CA ALA A 91 15.48 7.32 10.68
C ALA A 91 14.51 7.11 9.50
N ILE A 92 13.32 6.55 9.76
CA ILE A 92 12.30 6.36 8.71
C ILE A 92 11.72 7.72 8.30
N SER A 93 11.43 8.61 9.26
CA SER A 93 10.94 9.96 8.95
C SER A 93 11.91 10.74 8.06
N TYR A 94 13.21 10.57 8.25
CA TYR A 94 14.21 11.17 7.36
C TYR A 94 14.18 10.59 5.95
N LEU A 95 14.05 9.27 5.79
CA LEU A 95 13.92 8.65 4.47
C LEU A 95 12.67 9.15 3.73
N ILE A 96 11.55 9.30 4.44
CA ILE A 96 10.33 9.87 3.88
C ILE A 96 10.56 11.34 3.48
N ASP A 97 11.18 12.16 4.32
CA ASP A 97 11.51 13.56 3.98
C ASP A 97 12.37 13.65 2.71
N LEU A 98 13.36 12.76 2.54
CA LEU A 98 14.17 12.67 1.33
C LEU A 98 13.33 12.34 0.08
N LEU A 99 12.39 11.39 0.18
CA LEU A 99 11.49 11.04 -0.93
C LEU A 99 10.55 12.20 -1.30
N LEU A 100 10.06 12.94 -0.30
CA LEU A 100 9.26 14.14 -0.55
C LEU A 100 10.09 15.25 -1.23
N HIS A 101 11.38 15.39 -0.91
CA HIS A 101 12.28 16.27 -1.65
C HIS A 101 12.52 15.80 -3.08
N VAL A 102 12.67 14.49 -3.31
CA VAL A 102 12.80 13.91 -4.66
C VAL A 102 11.55 14.23 -5.49
N ALA A 103 10.34 14.00 -4.94
CA ALA A 103 9.09 14.35 -5.60
C ALA A 103 9.05 15.85 -5.98
N ALA A 104 9.39 16.73 -5.02
CA ALA A 104 9.43 18.16 -5.26
C ALA A 104 10.43 18.55 -6.38
N ASN A 105 11.61 17.94 -6.41
CA ASN A 105 12.64 18.19 -7.43
C ASN A 105 12.22 17.71 -8.83
N LEU A 106 11.37 16.67 -8.90
CA LEU A 106 10.78 16.17 -10.13
C LEU A 106 9.50 16.93 -10.53
N ASN A 107 9.10 17.95 -9.77
CA ASN A 107 7.85 18.69 -9.93
C ASN A 107 6.62 17.77 -9.85
N ILE A 108 6.64 16.85 -8.91
CA ILE A 108 5.52 15.97 -8.56
C ILE A 108 4.85 16.55 -7.30
N ASP A 109 3.56 16.84 -7.38
CA ASP A 109 2.78 17.17 -6.19
C ASP A 109 2.41 15.88 -5.46
N PHE A 110 3.07 15.65 -4.32
CA PHE A 110 3.03 14.38 -3.63
C PHE A 110 1.65 14.05 -3.05
N LEU A 111 0.99 15.00 -2.38
CA LEU A 111 -0.26 14.72 -1.66
C LEU A 111 -1.41 14.30 -2.58
N PRO A 112 -1.66 14.96 -3.73
CA PRO A 112 -2.65 14.46 -4.69
C PRO A 112 -2.34 13.05 -5.21
N CYS A 113 -1.07 12.74 -5.45
CA CYS A 113 -0.67 11.39 -5.88
C CYS A 113 -0.88 10.36 -4.76
N TRP A 114 -0.55 10.72 -3.52
CA TRP A 114 -0.81 9.91 -2.34
C TRP A 114 -2.30 9.59 -2.18
N ASP A 115 -3.16 10.60 -2.22
CA ASP A 115 -4.61 10.44 -2.07
C ASP A 115 -5.19 9.53 -3.15
N GLU A 116 -4.71 9.68 -4.38
CA GLU A 116 -5.13 8.86 -5.51
C GLU A 116 -4.70 7.39 -5.36
N VAL A 117 -3.44 7.14 -4.97
CA VAL A 117 -2.92 5.79 -4.71
C VAL A 117 -3.63 5.16 -3.52
N HIS A 118 -3.84 5.90 -2.42
CA HIS A 118 -4.56 5.41 -1.27
C HIS A 118 -6.01 5.04 -1.62
N SER A 119 -6.72 5.91 -2.35
CA SER A 119 -8.08 5.64 -2.85
C SER A 119 -8.13 4.39 -3.75
N SER A 120 -7.16 4.25 -4.66
CA SER A 120 -7.00 3.05 -5.50
C SER A 120 -6.77 1.79 -4.65
N ASN A 121 -5.90 1.86 -3.65
CA ASN A 121 -5.62 0.77 -2.72
C ASN A 121 -6.87 0.35 -1.92
N MET A 122 -7.63 1.30 -1.43
CA MET A 122 -8.89 1.07 -0.71
C MET A 122 -10.02 0.55 -1.63
N SER A 123 -9.88 0.64 -2.96
CA SER A 123 -10.84 0.04 -3.90
C SER A 123 -10.61 -1.45 -4.17
N LYS A 124 -9.55 -2.05 -3.61
CA LYS A 124 -9.24 -3.49 -3.81
C LYS A 124 -10.23 -4.40 -3.07
N VAL A 125 -10.89 -3.94 -2.02
CA VAL A 125 -11.91 -4.69 -1.27
C VAL A 125 -13.26 -4.67 -1.97
N CYS A 126 -14.11 -5.65 -1.63
CA CYS A 126 -15.52 -5.66 -2.03
C CYS A 126 -16.36 -4.93 -0.97
N ARG A 127 -17.34 -4.14 -1.40
CA ARG A 127 -18.24 -3.35 -0.52
C ARG A 127 -19.59 -4.00 -0.27
N SER A 128 -19.86 -5.12 -0.94
CA SER A 128 -21.08 -5.90 -0.76
C SER A 128 -20.83 -7.36 -1.10
N GLU A 129 -21.74 -8.24 -0.65
CA GLU A 129 -21.73 -9.65 -1.04
C GLU A 129 -21.81 -9.84 -2.54
N GLN A 130 -22.58 -8.99 -3.24
CA GLN A 130 -22.67 -9.09 -4.70
C GLN A 130 -21.31 -8.83 -5.35
N GLU A 131 -20.56 -7.81 -4.90
CA GLU A 131 -19.22 -7.54 -5.43
C GLU A 131 -18.25 -8.69 -5.14
N TYR A 132 -18.36 -9.33 -3.97
CA TYR A 132 -17.56 -10.51 -3.64
C TYR A 132 -17.92 -11.69 -4.55
N LEU A 133 -19.21 -11.98 -4.77
CA LEU A 133 -19.67 -13.07 -5.63
C LEU A 133 -19.23 -12.87 -7.09
N ASP A 134 -19.30 -11.64 -7.60
CA ASP A 134 -18.83 -11.32 -8.95
C ASP A 134 -17.30 -11.50 -9.05
N THR A 135 -16.57 -11.12 -8.01
CA THR A 135 -15.12 -11.32 -7.91
C THR A 135 -14.76 -12.80 -7.82
N GLU A 136 -15.47 -13.57 -6.99
CA GLU A 136 -15.30 -15.01 -6.84
C GLU A 136 -15.53 -15.75 -8.15
N LYS A 137 -16.61 -15.41 -8.87
CA LYS A 137 -16.88 -15.97 -10.19
C LYS A 137 -15.75 -15.67 -11.18
N PHE A 138 -15.29 -14.43 -11.24
CA PHE A 138 -14.20 -14.02 -12.14
C PHE A 138 -12.90 -14.81 -11.89
N TYR A 139 -12.53 -15.02 -10.63
CA TYR A 139 -11.33 -15.79 -10.27
C TYR A 139 -11.54 -17.30 -10.40
N ALA A 140 -12.74 -17.81 -10.16
CA ALA A 140 -13.08 -19.22 -10.35
C ALA A 140 -12.97 -19.64 -11.83
N GLU A 141 -13.32 -18.77 -12.78
CA GLU A 141 -13.10 -18.98 -14.22
C GLU A 141 -11.61 -19.12 -14.58
N GLN A 142 -10.72 -18.59 -13.75
CA GLN A 142 -9.25 -18.71 -13.88
C GLN A 142 -8.67 -19.87 -13.05
N GLY A 143 -9.51 -20.66 -12.38
CA GLY A 143 -9.10 -21.75 -11.49
C GLY A 143 -8.58 -21.28 -10.13
N VAL A 144 -8.78 -20.01 -9.76
CA VAL A 144 -8.36 -19.45 -8.48
C VAL A 144 -9.52 -19.47 -7.51
N LYS A 145 -9.38 -20.21 -6.40
CA LYS A 145 -10.39 -20.28 -5.35
C LYS A 145 -10.22 -19.12 -4.37
N LEU A 146 -11.32 -18.45 -4.04
CA LEU A 146 -11.32 -17.34 -3.08
C LEU A 146 -11.87 -17.77 -1.72
N MET A 147 -11.51 -16.99 -0.70
CA MET A 147 -12.14 -16.97 0.60
C MET A 147 -12.48 -15.52 0.97
N ALA A 148 -13.66 -15.32 1.54
CA ALA A 148 -14.09 -14.05 2.09
C ALA A 148 -13.52 -13.85 3.50
N VAL A 149 -12.95 -12.67 3.75
CA VAL A 149 -12.66 -12.19 5.11
C VAL A 149 -13.43 -10.90 5.33
N HIS A 150 -14.38 -10.93 6.27
CA HIS A 150 -15.19 -9.77 6.62
C HIS A 150 -14.42 -8.87 7.59
N GLN A 151 -14.30 -7.59 7.24
CA GLN A 151 -13.70 -6.56 8.09
C GLN A 151 -14.57 -5.31 8.06
N GLY A 152 -15.36 -5.12 9.13
CA GLY A 152 -16.39 -4.08 9.18
C GLY A 152 -17.38 -4.24 8.02
N GLU A 153 -17.52 -3.18 7.22
CA GLU A 153 -18.40 -3.14 6.03
C GLU A 153 -17.74 -3.71 4.76
N TYR A 154 -16.47 -4.14 4.83
CA TYR A 154 -15.72 -4.64 3.69
C TYR A 154 -15.59 -6.16 3.68
N ILE A 155 -15.52 -6.71 2.47
CA ILE A 155 -15.20 -8.12 2.23
C ILE A 155 -13.88 -8.18 1.46
N ILE A 156 -12.87 -8.77 2.07
CA ILE A 156 -11.56 -8.97 1.45
C ILE A 156 -11.56 -10.33 0.75
N ALA A 157 -11.36 -10.31 -0.56
CA ALA A 157 -11.15 -11.52 -1.34
C ALA A 157 -9.69 -11.98 -1.19
N LYS A 158 -9.46 -13.10 -0.49
CA LYS A 158 -8.13 -13.71 -0.36
C LYS A 158 -8.09 -15.03 -1.13
N CYS A 159 -6.92 -15.39 -1.66
CA CYS A 159 -6.71 -16.70 -2.28
C CYS A 159 -6.84 -17.79 -1.21
N ALA A 160 -7.75 -18.75 -1.41
CA ALA A 160 -8.05 -19.78 -0.41
C ALA A 160 -6.95 -20.85 -0.29
N GLU A 161 -6.21 -21.08 -1.37
CA GLU A 161 -5.14 -22.07 -1.49
C GLU A 161 -4.04 -21.59 -2.44
N ASP A 162 -2.86 -22.20 -2.39
CA ASP A 162 -1.78 -21.91 -3.33
C ASP A 162 -2.23 -22.27 -4.75
N PHE A 163 -2.12 -21.30 -5.66
CA PHE A 163 -2.41 -21.45 -7.08
C PHE A 163 -1.14 -21.19 -7.89
N ILE A 164 -0.78 -22.15 -8.74
CA ILE A 164 0.40 -22.06 -9.61
C ILE A 164 -0.06 -22.40 -11.03
N SER A 165 0.16 -21.47 -11.95
CA SER A 165 0.03 -21.66 -13.39
C SER A 165 1.36 -21.34 -14.09
N GLU A 166 1.45 -21.62 -15.39
CA GLU A 166 2.64 -21.27 -16.20
C GLU A 166 2.97 -19.78 -16.17
N SER A 167 1.97 -18.91 -15.95
CA SER A 167 2.09 -17.46 -16.01
C SER A 167 1.97 -16.77 -14.65
N LYS A 168 1.49 -17.45 -13.60
CA LYS A 168 1.14 -16.80 -12.34
C LYS A 168 1.26 -17.72 -11.14
N THR A 169 1.87 -17.20 -10.08
CA THR A 169 1.83 -17.82 -8.75
C THR A 169 1.05 -16.90 -7.79
N VAL A 170 0.04 -17.45 -7.14
CA VAL A 170 -0.76 -16.77 -6.11
C VAL A 170 -0.71 -17.65 -4.86
N ARG A 171 -0.14 -17.13 -3.77
CA ARG A 171 -0.09 -17.86 -2.50
C ARG A 171 -1.40 -17.75 -1.74
N GLN A 172 -1.70 -18.76 -0.94
CA GLN A 172 -2.79 -18.73 0.03
C GLN A 172 -2.70 -17.45 0.90
N GLY A 173 -3.85 -16.85 1.16
CA GLY A 173 -3.96 -15.62 1.96
C GLY A 173 -3.62 -14.34 1.20
N LYS A 174 -3.08 -14.41 -0.03
CA LYS A 174 -2.85 -13.21 -0.86
C LYS A 174 -4.17 -12.53 -1.16
N VAL A 175 -4.23 -11.23 -0.88
CA VAL A 175 -5.37 -10.38 -1.24
C VAL A 175 -5.42 -10.24 -2.76
N LEU A 176 -6.61 -10.44 -3.31
CA LEU A 176 -6.91 -10.30 -4.73
C LEU A 176 -7.82 -9.09 -4.93
N LYS A 177 -7.73 -8.46 -6.11
CA LYS A 177 -8.43 -7.21 -6.40
C LYS A 177 -9.89 -7.53 -6.71
N SER A 178 -10.82 -6.80 -6.11
CA SER A 178 -12.22 -6.77 -6.55
C SER A 178 -12.31 -6.52 -8.06
N VAL A 179 -13.29 -7.11 -8.73
CA VAL A 179 -13.56 -6.80 -10.14
C VAL A 179 -13.99 -5.34 -10.36
N TYR A 180 -14.39 -4.65 -9.29
CA TYR A 180 -14.71 -3.23 -9.25
C TYR A 180 -13.54 -2.34 -8.82
N TYR A 181 -12.34 -2.91 -8.69
CA TYR A 181 -11.11 -2.17 -8.40
C TYR A 181 -10.88 -1.05 -9.41
N ARG A 182 -10.50 0.12 -8.90
CA ARG A 182 -10.13 1.29 -9.69
C ARG A 182 -8.61 1.47 -9.63
N PRO A 183 -7.89 1.32 -10.76
CA PRO A 183 -6.46 1.65 -10.79
C PRO A 183 -6.24 3.15 -10.56
N ALA A 184 -5.11 3.47 -9.92
CA ALA A 184 -4.69 4.85 -9.72
C ALA A 184 -4.47 5.53 -11.08
N ASN A 185 -4.94 6.77 -11.21
CA ASN A 185 -4.78 7.60 -12.40
C ASN A 185 -3.80 8.75 -12.11
N LEU A 186 -2.52 8.41 -11.99
CA LEU A 186 -1.47 9.39 -11.74
C LEU A 186 -1.13 10.24 -12.96
N ALA A 187 -1.39 9.76 -14.18
CA ALA A 187 -1.09 10.51 -15.40
C ALA A 187 -1.79 11.88 -15.48
N ALA A 188 -2.95 12.02 -14.83
CA ALA A 188 -3.65 13.30 -14.71
C ALA A 188 -2.96 14.29 -13.75
N LEU A 189 -2.13 13.79 -12.84
CA LEU A 189 -1.46 14.53 -11.77
C LEU A 189 0.03 14.81 -12.08
N THR A 190 0.61 14.11 -13.06
CA THR A 190 2.04 14.14 -13.38
C THR A 190 2.36 14.72 -14.76
N GLN A 191 1.47 15.58 -15.29
CA GLN A 191 1.67 16.26 -16.57
C GLN A 191 2.93 17.16 -16.61
#